data_AF-A0A699VL97-F1
#
_entry.id   AF-A0A699VL97-F1
#
_cell.length_a   1.000
_cell.length_b   1.000
_cell.length_c   1.000
_cell.angle_alpha   90.00
_cell.angle_beta   90.00
_cell.angle_gamma   90.00
#
_symmetry.space_group_name_H-M   'P 1'
#
loop_
_entity.id
_entity.type
_entity.pdbx_description
1 polymer ?
#
loop_
_entity_poly.entity_id
_entity_poly.type
_entity_poly.pdbx_seq_one_letter_code
_entity_poly.pdbx_strand_id
1 'polypeptide(L)'
;GSALTWWNSHKRPIGVDSAYAMKWAGLMKLMAEVYCPRNKIQKIEIELWNLTMKGNDLTAYTQRFWLLILLCTRMVLDEDDKVERFIGALPDNIQGNVIAAEPTKL
;
A
#
# COMPACT_ATOMS: atom_id res chain seq x y z
N GLY A 1 -21.79 -13.32 -0.16
CA GLY A 1 -20.91 -12.23 0.31
C GLY A 1 -21.03 -11.02 -0.60
N SER A 2 -20.66 -9.82 -0.12
CA SER A 2 -20.78 -8.56 -0.86
C SER A 2 -20.12 -8.57 -2.25
N ALA A 3 -18.99 -9.26 -2.39
CA ALA A 3 -18.28 -9.44 -3.66
C ALA A 3 -19.06 -10.22 -4.72
N LEU A 4 -19.71 -11.33 -4.33
CA LEU A 4 -20.51 -12.13 -5.25
C LEU A 4 -21.74 -11.36 -5.74
N THR A 5 -22.39 -10.61 -4.84
CA THR A 5 -23.54 -9.77 -5.18
C THR A 5 -23.15 -8.66 -6.16
N TRP A 6 -22.03 -7.98 -5.91
CA TRP A 6 -21.50 -6.96 -6.82
C TRP A 6 -21.19 -7.55 -8.21
N TRP A 7 -20.47 -8.67 -8.27
CA TRP A 7 -20.10 -9.29 -9.54
C TRP A 7 -21.32 -9.70 -10.37
N ASN A 8 -22.34 -10.26 -9.73
CA ASN A 8 -23.60 -10.60 -10.41
C ASN A 8 -24.33 -9.37 -10.94
N SER A 9 -24.29 -8.24 -10.24
CA SER A 9 -24.82 -6.96 -10.72
C SER A 9 -24.05 -6.44 -11.95
N HIS A 10 -22.72 -6.55 -11.93
CA HIS A 10 -21.85 -6.10 -13.03
C HIS A 10 -21.99 -6.95 -14.31
N LYS A 11 -22.13 -8.28 -14.17
CA LYS A 11 -22.34 -9.20 -15.30
C LYS A 11 -23.65 -8.96 -16.05
N ARG A 12 -24.71 -8.57 -15.34
CA ARG A 12 -26.07 -8.45 -15.89
C ARG A 12 -26.16 -7.51 -17.12
N PRO A 13 -25.57 -6.30 -17.12
CA PRO A 13 -25.59 -5.41 -18.28
C PRO A 13 -24.60 -5.80 -19.40
N ILE A 14 -23.43 -6.38 -19.08
CA ILE A 14 -22.42 -6.73 -20.09
C ILE A 14 -22.70 -8.06 -20.81
N GLY A 15 -23.59 -8.88 -20.25
CA GLY A 15 -23.93 -10.20 -20.76
C GLY A 15 -22.95 -11.28 -20.29
N VAL A 16 -23.45 -12.51 -20.22
CA VAL A 16 -22.70 -13.66 -19.69
C VAL A 16 -21.47 -13.96 -20.57
N ASP A 17 -21.64 -13.99 -21.88
CA ASP A 17 -20.55 -14.33 -22.81
C ASP A 17 -19.41 -13.30 -22.77
N SER A 18 -19.74 -12.00 -22.78
CA SER A 18 -18.75 -10.93 -22.64
C SER A 18 -18.05 -10.95 -21.29
N ALA A 19 -18.76 -11.32 -20.22
CA ALA A 19 -18.18 -11.44 -18.88
C ALA A 19 -17.18 -12.59 -18.81
N TYR A 20 -17.48 -13.75 -19.41
CA TYR A 20 -16.57 -14.89 -19.47
C TYR A 20 -15.40 -14.67 -20.44
N ALA A 21 -15.57 -13.86 -21.49
CA ALA A 21 -14.51 -13.46 -22.41
C ALA A 21 -13.55 -12.40 -21.83
N MET A 22 -13.86 -11.82 -20.66
CA MET A 22 -13.04 -10.79 -20.04
C MET A 22 -11.66 -11.31 -19.62
N LYS A 23 -10.61 -10.60 -20.03
CA LYS A 23 -9.24 -10.91 -19.58
C LYS A 23 -9.09 -10.64 -18.08
N TRP A 24 -8.26 -11.45 -17.42
CA TRP A 24 -7.94 -11.31 -16.00
C TRP A 24 -7.52 -9.89 -15.59
N ALA A 25 -6.71 -9.21 -16.41
CA ALA A 25 -6.30 -7.83 -16.16
C ALA A 25 -7.49 -6.83 -16.11
N GLY A 26 -8.51 -7.05 -16.96
CA GLY A 26 -9.72 -6.23 -16.95
C GLY A 26 -10.57 -6.46 -15.71
N LEU A 27 -10.70 -7.73 -15.30
CA LEU A 27 -11.37 -8.10 -14.05
C LEU A 27 -10.66 -7.50 -12.83
N MET A 28 -9.33 -7.59 -12.77
CA MET A 28 -8.53 -7.01 -11.70
C MET A 28 -8.68 -5.49 -11.63
N LYS A 29 -8.76 -4.81 -12.78
CA LYS A 29 -9.02 -3.37 -12.83
C LYS A 29 -10.39 -3.02 -12.23
N LEU A 30 -11.45 -3.73 -12.61
CA LEU A 30 -12.80 -3.52 -12.07
C LEU A 30 -12.87 -3.78 -10.56
N MET A 31 -12.24 -4.86 -10.11
CA MET A 31 -12.13 -5.18 -8.69
C MET A 31 -11.38 -4.07 -7.93
N ALA A 32 -10.29 -3.54 -8.48
CA ALA A 32 -9.55 -2.44 -7.88
C ALA A 32 -10.37 -1.14 -7.82
N GLU A 33 -11.16 -0.82 -8.85
CA GLU A 33 -12.01 0.38 -8.84
C GLU A 33 -13.08 0.35 -7.72
N VAL A 34 -13.60 -0.83 -7.42
CA VAL A 34 -14.69 -1.01 -6.44
C VAL A 34 -14.16 -1.19 -5.02
N TYR A 35 -13.10 -1.98 -4.86
CA TYR A 35 -12.59 -2.36 -3.54
C TYR A 35 -11.36 -1.58 -3.11
N CYS A 36 -10.66 -0.91 -4.03
CA CYS A 36 -9.51 -0.04 -3.75
C CYS A 36 -9.80 1.40 -4.20
N PRO A 37 -10.86 2.04 -3.67
CA PRO A 37 -11.27 3.37 -4.13
C PRO A 37 -10.19 4.42 -3.79
N ARG A 38 -10.09 5.44 -4.65
CA ARG A 38 -8.99 6.43 -4.58
C ARG A 38 -8.91 7.13 -3.21
N ASN A 39 -10.05 7.40 -2.57
CA ASN A 39 -10.09 8.03 -1.24
C ASN A 39 -9.50 7.15 -0.13
N LYS A 40 -9.61 5.82 -0.24
CA LYS A 40 -8.99 4.88 0.71
C LYS A 40 -7.49 4.83 0.49
N ILE A 41 -7.05 4.75 -0.77
CA ILE A 41 -5.62 4.82 -1.12
C ILE A 41 -5.01 6.13 -0.62
N GLN A 42 -5.68 7.27 -0.86
CA GLN A 42 -5.22 8.58 -0.38
C GLN A 42 -5.06 8.63 1.15
N LYS A 43 -5.96 7.97 1.91
CA LYS A 43 -5.79 7.89 3.37
C LYS A 43 -4.54 7.11 3.76
N ILE A 44 -4.24 6.02 3.05
CA ILE A 44 -3.05 5.19 3.28
C ILE A 44 -1.79 5.98 2.89
N GLU A 45 -1.83 6.69 1.76
CA GLU A 45 -0.74 7.60 1.34
C GLU A 45 -0.50 8.68 2.40
N ILE A 46 -1.55 9.37 2.86
CA ILE A 46 -1.45 10.39 3.91
C ILE A 46 -0.92 9.79 5.21
N GLU A 47 -1.34 8.59 5.58
CA GLU A 47 -0.82 7.92 6.78
C GLU A 47 0.66 7.60 6.64
N LEU A 48 1.10 7.07 5.50
CA LEU A 48 2.51 6.82 5.20
C LEU A 48 3.32 8.13 5.21
N TRP A 49 2.74 9.21 4.68
CA TRP A 49 3.38 10.53 4.67
C TRP A 49 3.53 11.15 6.07
N ASN A 50 2.66 10.78 7.00
CA ASN A 50 2.68 11.29 8.38
C ASN A 50 3.17 10.26 9.40
N LEU A 51 3.63 9.09 8.94
CA LEU A 51 4.06 8.02 9.84
C LEU A 51 5.36 8.45 10.51
N THR A 52 5.34 8.50 11.85
CA THR A 52 6.50 8.74 12.69
C THR A 52 6.56 7.65 13.76
N MET A 53 7.76 7.23 14.13
CA MET A 53 7.93 6.26 15.21
C MET A 53 7.50 6.90 16.54
N LYS A 54 6.56 6.26 17.24
CA LYS A 54 6.08 6.74 18.54
C LYS A 54 6.75 5.99 19.68
N GLY A 55 7.35 6.73 20.61
CA GLY A 55 8.07 6.14 21.73
C GLY A 55 9.25 5.29 21.23
N ASN A 56 9.39 4.08 21.77
CA ASN A 56 10.52 3.19 21.47
C ASN A 56 10.09 1.88 20.77
N ASP A 57 8.86 1.82 20.22
CA ASP A 57 8.33 0.60 19.60
C ASP A 57 8.69 0.52 18.10
N LEU A 58 9.94 0.12 17.84
CA LEU A 58 10.46 -0.07 16.49
C LEU A 58 9.73 -1.20 15.73
N THR A 59 9.27 -2.23 16.44
CA THR A 59 8.59 -3.38 15.84
C THR A 59 7.24 -2.96 15.27
N ALA A 60 6.41 -2.27 16.06
CA ALA A 60 5.12 -1.79 15.59
C ALA A 60 5.27 -0.78 14.45
N TYR A 61 6.26 0.12 14.54
CA TYR A 61 6.58 1.06 13.47
C TYR A 61 6.96 0.34 12.16
N THR A 62 7.89 -0.62 12.23
CA THR A 62 8.36 -1.38 11.08
C THR A 62 7.23 -2.17 10.43
N GLN A 63 6.43 -2.87 11.23
CA GLN A 63 5.25 -3.59 10.73
C GLN A 63 4.27 -2.64 10.05
N ARG A 64 3.98 -1.48 10.66
CA ARG A 64 3.05 -0.50 10.09
C ARG A 64 3.57 0.09 8.78
N PHE A 65 4.86 0.44 8.73
CA PHE A 65 5.50 0.97 7.53
C PHE A 65 5.38 0.01 6.35
N TRP A 66 5.78 -1.26 6.53
CA TRP A 66 5.70 -2.26 5.46
C TRP A 66 4.26 -2.54 5.00
N LEU A 67 3.31 -2.57 5.93
CA LEU A 67 1.89 -2.70 5.60
C LEU A 67 1.39 -1.53 4.75
N LEU A 68 1.76 -0.29 5.08
CA LEU A 68 1.37 0.89 4.32
C LEU A 68 2.01 0.90 2.92
N ILE A 69 3.30 0.57 2.80
CA ILE A 69 3.98 0.43 1.50
C ILE A 69 3.29 -0.61 0.62
N LEU A 70 2.96 -1.78 1.17
CA LEU A 70 2.27 -2.84 0.43
C LEU A 70 0.88 -2.41 -0.05
N LEU A 71 0.14 -1.66 0.76
CA LEU A 71 -1.20 -1.19 0.40
C LEU A 71 -1.15 0.00 -0.59
N CYS A 72 -0.09 0.80 -0.55
CA CYS A 72 0.19 1.88 -1.50
C CYS A 72 0.76 1.38 -2.84
N THR A 73 0.17 0.34 -3.43
CA THR A 73 0.60 -0.26 -4.72
C THR A 73 0.72 0.71 -5.91
N ARG A 74 0.10 1.90 -5.84
CA ARG A 74 0.19 2.95 -6.86
C ARG A 74 1.36 3.91 -6.67
N MET A 75 1.98 3.90 -5.50
CA MET A 75 3.11 4.73 -5.17
C MET A 75 4.36 3.97 -5.60
N VAL A 76 4.99 4.41 -6.69
CA VAL A 76 6.26 3.83 -7.14
C VAL A 76 7.35 4.48 -6.30
N LEU A 77 7.71 3.81 -5.21
CA LEU A 77 8.90 4.11 -4.42
C LEU A 77 9.93 3.05 -4.77
N ASP A 78 11.13 3.47 -5.17
CA ASP A 78 12.24 2.53 -5.28
C ASP A 78 12.74 2.12 -3.88
N GLU A 79 13.72 1.23 -3.81
CA GLU A 79 14.24 0.77 -2.52
C GLU A 79 14.95 1.88 -1.75
N ASP A 80 15.61 2.82 -2.44
CA ASP A 80 16.35 3.90 -1.80
C ASP A 80 15.36 4.90 -1.18
N ASP A 81 14.30 5.27 -1.91
CA ASP A 81 13.18 6.08 -1.40
C ASP A 81 12.54 5.47 -0.14
N LYS A 82 12.34 4.14 -0.13
CA LYS A 82 11.75 3.44 1.03
C LYS A 82 12.66 3.53 2.24
N VAL A 83 13.98 3.36 2.05
CA VAL A 83 14.97 3.43 3.12
C VAL A 83 15.06 4.86 3.67
N GLU A 84 15.16 5.87 2.80
CA GLU A 84 15.19 7.27 3.22
C GLU A 84 13.93 7.64 4.02
N ARG A 85 12.77 7.21 3.52
CA ARG A 85 11.48 7.43 4.20
C ARG A 85 11.43 6.79 5.57
N PHE A 86 11.89 5.55 5.69
CA PHE A 86 11.92 4.80 6.93
C PHE A 86 12.83 5.47 7.96
N ILE A 87 14.07 5.80 7.56
CA ILE A 87 15.07 6.44 8.43
C ILE A 87 14.62 7.84 8.86
N GLY A 88 14.07 8.64 7.93
CA GLY A 88 13.64 10.02 8.21
C GLY A 88 12.44 10.14 9.15
N ALA A 89 11.74 9.05 9.42
CA ALA A 89 10.61 9.00 10.35
C ALA A 89 10.99 8.41 11.73
N LEU A 90 12.26 8.06 11.93
CA LEU A 90 12.81 7.67 13.23
C LEU A 90 13.11 8.91 14.09
N PRO A 91 13.12 8.81 15.42
CA PRO A 91 13.54 9.91 16.27
C PRO A 91 15.06 10.11 16.18
N ASP A 92 15.52 11.35 16.35
CA ASP A 92 16.90 11.80 16.13
C ASP A 92 17.97 10.89 16.76
N ASN A 93 17.71 10.39 17.97
CA ASN A 93 18.63 9.52 18.70
C ASN A 93 18.84 8.15 18.04
N ILE A 94 17.83 7.61 17.35
CA ILE A 94 17.95 6.37 16.59
C ILE A 94 18.47 6.67 15.19
N GLN A 95 17.96 7.74 14.56
CA GLN A 95 18.36 8.16 13.23
C GLN A 95 19.88 8.39 13.15
N GLY A 96 20.45 9.12 14.11
CA GLY A 96 21.88 9.37 14.18
C GLY A 96 22.72 8.09 14.29
N ASN A 97 22.24 7.10 15.05
CA ASN A 97 22.91 5.81 15.18
C ASN A 97 22.85 5.00 13.88
N VAL A 98 21.71 5.01 13.18
CA VAL A 98 21.55 4.30 11.90
C VAL A 98 22.44 4.90 10.82
N ILE A 99 22.49 6.24 10.73
CA ILE A 99 23.35 6.94 9.77
C ILE A 99 24.83 6.65 10.06
N ALA A 100 25.24 6.74 11.32
CA ALA A 100 26.62 6.48 11.73
C ALA A 100 27.06 5.02 11.50
N ALA A 101 26.12 4.07 11.50
CA ALA A 101 26.41 2.66 11.27
C ALA A 101 26.66 2.32 9.79
N GLU A 102 26.42 3.26 8.86
CA GLU A 102 26.52 3.08 7.40
C GLU A 102 26.05 1.66 6.96
N PRO A 103 24.79 1.30 7.23
CA PRO A 103 24.31 -0.06 6.96
C PRO A 103 24.44 -0.34 5.47
N THR A 104 25.40 -1.19 5.12
CA THR A 104 25.54 -1.69 3.75
C THR A 104 24.28 -2.51 3.45
N LYS A 105 23.68 -2.30 2.27
CA LYS A 105 22.45 -2.97 1.84
C LYS A 105 22.50 -4.46 2.20
N LEU A 106 21.59 -4.92 3.07
CA LEU A 106 21.35 -6.34 3.33
C LEU A 106 20.77 -7.02 2.09
#